data_AF-A0A961QN16-F1
#
_entry.id   AF-A0A961QN16-F1
#
_cell.length_a   1.000
_cell.length_b   1.000
_cell.length_c   1.000
_cell.angle_alpha   90.00
_cell.angle_beta   90.00
_cell.angle_gamma   90.00
#
_symmetry.space_group_name_H-M   'P 1'
#
loop_
_entity.id
_entity.type
_entity.pdbx_description
1 polymer ?
#
loop_
_entity_poly.entity_id
_entity_poly.type
_entity_poly.pdbx_seq_one_letter_code
_entity_poly.pdbx_strand_id
1 'polypeptide(L)'
;AGQGLNLGLRDVAALAETVVEAMRRGEDIGALDVLERYQGWRRFDSTALALGMDSVNRLFSNDNPLLRLGRDLGMGLVQAVPGLRRGFARQAAGLAGPLPRLLQGRAL
;
A
#
# COMPACT_ATOMS: atom_id res chain seq x y z
N ALA A 1 -11.87 -10.04 8.43
CA ALA A 1 -12.19 -11.07 7.41
C ALA A 1 -12.40 -10.52 5.98
N GLY A 2 -12.13 -9.24 5.66
CA GLY A 2 -12.37 -8.65 4.32
C GLY A 2 -11.11 -8.28 3.50
N GLN A 3 -9.91 -8.56 4.01
CA GLN A 3 -8.67 -8.12 3.38
C GLN A 3 -8.34 -8.89 2.10
N GLY A 4 -8.67 -10.19 2.01
CA GLY A 4 -8.38 -11.01 0.82
C GLY A 4 -9.13 -10.55 -0.44
N LEU A 5 -10.41 -10.16 -0.30
CA LEU A 5 -11.20 -9.64 -1.41
C LEU A 5 -10.65 -8.30 -1.91
N ASN A 6 -10.32 -7.39 -1.00
CA ASN A 6 -9.75 -6.08 -1.36
C ASN A 6 -8.40 -6.23 -2.06
N LEU A 7 -7.56 -7.17 -1.62
CA LEU A 7 -6.30 -7.50 -2.29
C LEU A 7 -6.54 -8.08 -3.69
N GLY A 8 -7.51 -9.00 -3.84
CA GLY A 8 -7.85 -9.58 -5.14
C GLY A 8 -8.38 -8.53 -6.14
N LEU A 9 -9.28 -7.66 -5.71
CA LEU A 9 -9.81 -6.57 -6.56
C LEU A 9 -8.70 -5.60 -6.99
N ARG A 10 -7.71 -5.37 -6.14
CA ARG A 10 -6.56 -4.53 -6.48
C ARG A 10 -5.63 -5.18 -7.49
N ASP A 11 -5.37 -6.48 -7.35
CA ASP A 11 -4.54 -7.26 -8.28
C ASP A 11 -5.18 -7.27 -9.68
N VAL A 12 -6.49 -7.52 -9.76
CA VAL A 12 -7.25 -7.47 -11.02
C VAL A 12 -7.21 -6.07 -11.66
N ALA A 13 -7.37 -5.01 -10.86
CA ALA A 13 -7.32 -3.65 -11.36
C ALA A 13 -5.94 -3.27 -11.91
N ALA A 14 -4.86 -3.67 -11.23
CA ALA A 14 -3.48 -3.44 -11.68
C ALA A 14 -3.15 -4.24 -12.95
N LEU A 15 -3.63 -5.48 -13.04
CA LEU A 15 -3.47 -6.32 -14.23
C LEU A 15 -4.17 -5.72 -15.43
N ALA A 16 -5.45 -5.34 -15.28
CA ALA A 16 -6.24 -4.75 -16.35
C ALA A 16 -5.60 -3.46 -16.88
N GLU A 17 -5.12 -2.60 -15.98
CA GLU A 17 -4.40 -1.39 -16.37
C GLU A 17 -3.12 -1.68 -17.15
N THR A 18 -2.30 -2.62 -16.67
CA THR A 18 -1.02 -2.98 -17.31
C THR A 18 -1.26 -3.55 -18.72
N VAL A 19 -2.26 -4.40 -18.89
CA VAL A 19 -2.63 -5.00 -20.19
C VAL A 19 -3.16 -3.94 -21.15
N VAL A 20 -4.07 -3.07 -20.71
CA VAL A 20 -4.63 -2.01 -21.57
C VAL A 20 -3.54 -1.05 -22.03
N GLU A 21 -2.61 -0.68 -21.15
CA GLU A 21 -1.49 0.18 -21.53
C GLU A 21 -0.54 -0.50 -22.53
N ALA A 22 -0.19 -1.76 -22.31
CA ALA A 22 0.65 -2.53 -23.24
C ALA A 22 -0.01 -2.62 -24.63
N MET A 23 -1.29 -2.97 -24.69
CA MET A 23 -2.05 -3.03 -25.94
C MET A 23 -2.09 -1.68 -26.66
N ARG A 24 -2.30 -0.57 -25.94
CA ARG A 24 -2.32 0.79 -26.52
C ARG A 24 -0.96 1.22 -27.08
N ARG A 25 0.12 0.69 -26.52
CA ARG A 25 1.48 0.97 -26.95
C ARG A 25 1.98 0.00 -28.03
N GLY A 26 1.20 -1.02 -28.36
CA GLY A 26 1.60 -2.08 -29.28
C GLY A 26 2.67 -3.01 -28.71
N GLU A 27 2.80 -3.06 -27.39
CA GLU A 27 3.73 -3.93 -26.68
C GLU A 27 3.16 -5.37 -26.57
N ASP A 28 4.04 -6.37 -26.53
CA ASP A 28 3.62 -7.74 -26.19
C ASP A 28 3.27 -7.80 -24.69
N ILE A 29 2.05 -8.22 -24.38
CA ILE A 29 1.57 -8.34 -22.99
C ILE A 29 2.39 -9.34 -22.15
N GLY A 30 3.09 -10.27 -22.81
CA GLY A 30 4.00 -11.23 -22.18
C GLY A 30 5.45 -10.75 -22.06
N ALA A 31 5.78 -9.56 -22.58
CA ALA A 31 7.14 -9.04 -22.51
C ALA A 31 7.58 -8.76 -21.07
N LEU A 32 8.88 -8.96 -20.82
CA LEU A 32 9.44 -8.89 -19.48
C LEU A 32 9.20 -7.52 -18.82
N ASP A 33 9.33 -6.44 -19.57
CA ASP A 33 9.09 -5.08 -19.10
C ASP A 33 7.62 -4.84 -18.72
N VAL A 34 6.67 -5.42 -19.46
CA VAL A 34 5.23 -5.38 -19.11
C VAL A 34 4.97 -6.13 -17.81
N LEU A 35 5.56 -7.32 -17.67
CA LEU A 35 5.45 -8.13 -16.45
C LEU A 35 6.12 -7.48 -15.24
N GLU A 36 7.23 -6.77 -15.43
CA GLU A 36 7.90 -5.98 -14.39
C GLU A 36 7.04 -4.81 -13.91
N ARG A 37 6.35 -4.10 -14.84
CA ARG A 37 5.38 -3.06 -14.45
C ARG A 37 4.24 -3.65 -13.62
N TYR A 38 3.70 -4.81 -14.01
CA TYR A 38 2.70 -5.52 -13.21
C TYR A 38 3.24 -5.92 -11.82
N GLN A 39 4.44 -6.49 -11.75
CA GLN A 39 5.08 -6.82 -10.46
C GLN A 39 5.35 -5.59 -9.59
N GLY A 40 5.66 -4.44 -10.19
CA GLY A 40 5.82 -3.16 -9.50
C GLY A 40 4.60 -2.81 -8.65
N TRP A 41 3.40 -3.04 -9.18
CA TRP A 41 2.15 -2.85 -8.44
C TRP A 41 2.04 -3.74 -7.18
N ARG A 42 2.52 -4.98 -7.23
CA ARG A 42 2.55 -5.90 -6.07
C ARG A 42 3.67 -5.58 -5.07
N ARG A 43 4.80 -5.03 -5.52
CA ARG A 43 5.97 -4.73 -4.68
C ARG A 43 5.75 -3.56 -3.73
N PHE A 44 4.97 -2.55 -4.13
CA PHE A 44 4.66 -1.44 -3.23
C PHE A 44 3.77 -1.88 -2.07
N ASP A 45 2.82 -2.79 -2.30
CA ASP A 45 2.00 -3.34 -1.23
C ASP A 45 2.80 -4.22 -0.27
N SER A 46 3.65 -5.09 -0.82
CA SER A 46 4.43 -6.04 -0.02
C SER A 46 5.49 -5.35 0.83
N THR A 47 6.20 -4.36 0.26
CA THR A 47 7.30 -3.64 0.93
C THR A 47 6.77 -2.67 1.98
N ALA A 48 5.68 -1.95 1.70
CA ALA A 48 5.06 -1.06 2.67
C ALA A 48 4.45 -1.84 3.85
N LEU A 49 3.83 -3.00 3.60
CA LEU A 49 3.37 -3.90 4.67
C LEU A 49 4.53 -4.45 5.49
N ALA A 50 5.59 -4.94 4.84
CA ALA A 50 6.76 -5.49 5.53
C ALA A 50 7.45 -4.43 6.39
N LEU A 51 7.75 -3.24 5.83
CA LEU A 51 8.34 -2.14 6.56
C LEU A 51 7.43 -1.62 7.68
N GLY A 52 6.12 -1.54 7.44
CA GLY A 52 5.15 -1.15 8.45
C GLY A 52 5.10 -2.11 9.63
N MET A 53 5.05 -3.42 9.34
CA MET A 53 4.99 -4.46 10.37
C MET A 53 6.27 -4.51 11.20
N ASP A 54 7.43 -4.40 10.56
CA ASP A 54 8.73 -4.40 11.25
C ASP A 54 8.92 -3.15 12.13
N SER A 55 8.45 -1.99 11.64
CA SER A 55 8.46 -0.73 12.40
C SER A 55 7.55 -0.79 13.62
N VAL A 56 6.34 -1.34 13.47
CA VAL A 56 5.42 -1.57 14.59
C VAL A 56 6.03 -2.56 15.57
N ASN A 57 6.53 -3.70 15.10
CA ASN A 57 7.14 -4.71 15.96
C ASN A 57 8.32 -4.13 16.74
N ARG A 58 9.19 -3.36 16.10
CA ARG A 58 10.36 -2.74 16.75
C ARG A 58 9.99 -1.63 17.73
N LEU A 59 8.89 -0.92 17.50
CA LEU A 59 8.37 0.11 18.41
C LEU A 59 7.71 -0.50 19.66
N PHE A 60 7.13 -1.70 19.55
CA PHE A 60 6.42 -2.36 20.64
C PHE A 60 7.20 -3.48 21.36
N SER A 61 8.23 -4.06 20.73
CA SER A 61 9.07 -5.13 21.32
C SER A 61 10.29 -4.65 22.10
N ASN A 62 10.49 -3.33 22.23
CA ASN A 62 11.69 -2.76 22.83
C ASN A 62 11.37 -2.07 24.16
N ASP A 63 12.08 -2.44 25.23
CA ASP A 63 11.90 -1.90 26.58
C ASP A 63 12.71 -0.62 26.86
N ASN A 64 13.27 0.02 25.82
CA ASN A 64 14.04 1.24 25.96
C ASN A 64 13.15 2.41 26.45
N PRO A 65 13.48 3.07 27.59
CA PRO A 65 12.70 4.18 28.15
C PRO A 65 12.48 5.35 27.17
N LEU A 66 13.43 5.63 26.28
CA LEU A 66 13.32 6.70 25.28
C LEU A 66 12.30 6.35 24.18
N LEU A 67 12.28 5.09 23.74
CA LEU A 67 11.30 4.60 22.76
C LEU A 67 9.89 4.57 23.37
N ARG A 68 9.79 4.24 24.67
CA ARG A 68 8.54 4.26 25.44
C ARG A 68 7.94 5.66 25.51
N LEU A 69 8.76 6.66 25.85
CA LEU A 69 8.34 8.07 25.88
C LEU A 69 7.93 8.58 24.49
N GLY A 70 8.72 8.24 23.46
CA GLY A 70 8.39 8.59 22.07
C GLY A 70 7.09 7.97 21.58
N ARG A 71 6.80 6.72 21.98
CA ARG A 71 5.54 6.02 21.68
C ARG A 71 4.34 6.70 22.34
N ASP A 72 4.46 7.07 23.62
CA ASP A 72 3.35 7.68 24.36
C ASP A 72 3.05 9.10 23.84
N LEU A 73 4.08 9.88 23.51
CA LEU A 73 3.94 11.17 22.82
C LEU A 73 3.36 11.01 21.40
N GLY A 74 3.82 10.00 20.66
CA GLY A 74 3.32 9.69 19.32
C GLY A 74 1.83 9.29 19.33
N MET A 75 1.40 8.46 20.27
CA MET A 75 -0.01 8.11 20.46
C MET A 75 -0.85 9.31 20.88
N GLY A 76 -0.32 10.20 21.72
CA GLY A 76 -0.98 11.47 22.06
C GLY A 76 -1.19 12.38 20.85
N LEU A 77 -0.17 12.54 20.00
CA LEU A 77 -0.23 13.35 18.79
C LEU A 77 -1.17 12.77 17.73
N VAL A 78 -1.18 11.45 17.53
CA VAL A 78 -2.09 10.78 16.59
C VAL A 78 -3.56 10.93 17.01
N GLN A 79 -3.83 10.92 18.32
CA GLN A 79 -5.18 11.16 18.85
C GLN A 79 -5.59 12.64 18.77
N ALA A 80 -4.64 13.56 18.97
CA ALA A 80 -4.89 15.00 18.94
C ALA A 80 -5.10 15.56 17.52
N VAL A 81 -4.55 14.91 16.48
CA VAL A 81 -4.62 15.39 15.09
C VAL A 81 -5.47 14.46 14.22
N PRO A 82 -6.74 14.83 13.92
CA PRO A 82 -7.65 14.01 13.12
C PRO A 82 -7.12 13.66 11.72
N GLY A 83 -6.29 14.54 11.14
CA GLY A 83 -5.64 14.32 9.85
C GLY A 83 -4.64 13.16 9.84
N LEU A 84 -3.89 12.98 10.94
CA LEU A 84 -2.94 11.88 11.09
C LEU A 84 -3.69 10.55 11.24
N ARG A 85 -4.73 10.50 12.08
CA ARG A 85 -5.59 9.31 12.21
C ARG A 85 -6.18 8.86 10.87
N ARG A 86 -6.68 9.80 10.05
CA ARG A 86 -7.19 9.49 8.70
C ARG A 86 -6.09 9.07 7.72
N GLY A 87 -4.86 9.58 7.88
CA GLY A 87 -3.69 9.14 7.12
C GLY A 87 -3.33 7.69 7.43
N PHE A 88 -3.20 7.36 8.71
CA PHE A 88 -2.92 6.00 9.18
C PHE A 88 -4.00 5.01 8.78
N ALA A 89 -5.29 5.37 8.89
CA ALA A 89 -6.39 4.52 8.44
C ALA A 89 -6.33 4.24 6.92
N ARG A 90 -5.99 5.24 6.11
CA ARG A 90 -5.80 5.07 4.66
C ARG A 90 -4.58 4.21 4.33
N GLN A 91 -3.47 4.40 5.05
CA GLN A 91 -2.27 3.57 4.93
C GLN A 91 -2.57 2.10 5.28
N ALA A 92 -3.26 1.86 6.40
CA ALA A 92 -3.66 0.52 6.85
C ALA A 92 -4.69 -0.14 5.93
N ALA A 93 -5.52 0.66 5.24
CA ALA A 93 -6.43 0.19 4.20
C ALA A 93 -5.74 -0.09 2.84
N GLY A 94 -4.43 0.15 2.73
CA GLY A 94 -3.68 -0.03 1.48
C GLY A 94 -3.87 1.10 0.47
N LEU A 95 -4.46 2.22 0.85
CA LEU A 95 -4.71 3.36 -0.05
C LEU A 95 -3.52 4.32 -0.16
N ALA A 96 -2.38 3.96 0.42
CA ALA A 96 -1.15 4.76 0.39
C ALA A 96 -0.17 4.18 -0.63
N GLY A 97 -0.27 4.66 -1.86
CA GLY A 97 0.55 4.26 -3.01
C GLY A 97 -0.16 4.62 -4.31
N PRO A 98 0.50 4.47 -5.47
CA PRO A 98 -0.21 4.52 -6.74
C PRO A 98 -1.34 3.47 -6.70
N LEU A 99 -2.57 3.92 -6.96
CA LEU A 99 -3.76 3.08 -7.05
C LEU A 99 -4.10 2.88 -8.53
N PRO A 100 -4.50 1.69 -8.98
CA PRO A 100 -4.96 1.51 -10.35
C PRO A 100 -6.17 2.40 -10.65
N ARG A 101 -6.31 2.87 -11.90
CA ARG A 101 -7.39 3.78 -12.35
C ARG A 101 -8.78 3.27 -11.98
N LEU A 102 -9.03 1.97 -12.11
CA LEU A 102 -10.33 1.37 -11.76
C LEU A 102 -10.68 1.52 -10.28
N LEU A 103 -9.70 1.45 -9.36
CA LEU A 103 -9.93 1.67 -7.93
C LEU A 103 -10.12 3.15 -7.58
N GLN A 104 -9.76 4.05 -8.50
CA GLN A 104 -10.04 5.49 -8.41
C GLN A 104 -11.38 5.86 -9.07
N GLY A 105 -12.12 4.90 -9.64
CA GLY A 105 -13.34 5.16 -10.41
C GLY A 105 -13.10 5.76 -11.79
N ARG A 106 -11.89 5.59 -12.35
CA ARG A 106 -11.51 6.09 -13.68
C ARG A 106 -11.50 4.95 -14.70
N ALA A 107 -11.89 5.25 -15.93
CA ALA A 107 -11.76 4.33 -17.05
C ALA A 107 -10.27 4.10 -17.39
N LEU A 108 -9.95 2.91 -17.90
CA LEU A 108 -8.61 2.55 -18.37
C LEU A 108 -8.28 3.27 -19.66
#